data_AF-A0A6P2PDK6-F1
#
_entry.id   AF-A0A6P2PDK6-F1
#
_cell.length_a   1.000
_cell.length_b   1.000
_cell.length_c   1.000
_cell.angle_alpha   90.00
_cell.angle_beta   90.00
_cell.angle_gamma   90.00
#
_symmetry.space_group_name_H-M   'P 1'
#
loop_
_entity.id
_entity.type
_entity.pdbx_description
1 polymer ?
#
loop_
_entity_poly.entity_id
_entity_poly.type
_entity_poly.pdbx_seq_one_letter_code
_entity_poly.pdbx_strand_id
1 'polypeptide(L)'
;MSGERAKRFPLALEDLKRAPRKSEGRAGERHAAGAVPKAVDKSAAVLKPVAVKTGVARPVPGTTAAKPATAPKPTALKPAMPKPAAPSVAPAGAFALTSERVRERMVERLRANGVTDARVLDAMAAVPRHMFVDPGLATQAYEDAALPIGHQQTISKPSVVARMIELAMAGRTLERVLEIGTGCGYQAAVLSHVARDVYSIERIKPLYERAKLNLRPLRVPNIRLHYGDGRVGLPSAGPFDAIVIAAAGLDVPRALLEQLAIGGRLVAPVGAQSGRPQVLTLVERVAHAQWRESRLDRVFFVPLKSGVI
;
A
#
# COMPACT_ATOMS: atom_id res chain seq x y z
N MET A 1 -43.07 18.44 -48.98
CA MET A 1 -42.72 18.54 -47.55
C MET A 1 -42.52 17.12 -47.04
N SER A 2 -41.26 16.76 -46.85
CA SER A 2 -40.72 15.39 -46.80
C SER A 2 -40.72 14.80 -45.40
N GLY A 3 -41.41 13.68 -45.21
CA GLY A 3 -41.37 12.87 -44.00
C GLY A 3 -41.02 11.43 -44.35
N GLU A 4 -39.72 11.11 -44.41
CA GLU A 4 -39.23 9.75 -44.30
C GLU A 4 -37.73 9.77 -43.96
N ARG A 5 -37.38 9.37 -42.74
CA ARG A 5 -35.99 9.02 -42.41
C ARG A 5 -35.97 8.04 -41.24
N ALA A 6 -36.12 6.77 -41.59
CA ALA A 6 -35.57 5.67 -40.82
C ALA A 6 -34.06 5.88 -40.68
N LYS A 7 -33.55 6.00 -39.44
CA LYS A 7 -32.14 5.82 -39.12
C LYS A 7 -32.00 4.63 -38.17
N ARG A 8 -31.72 3.51 -38.82
CA ARG A 8 -31.26 2.22 -38.31
C ARG A 8 -29.79 2.38 -37.92
N PHE A 9 -29.43 2.20 -36.64
CA PHE A 9 -28.13 1.75 -36.09
C PHE A 9 -28.28 1.62 -34.56
N PRO A 10 -27.77 0.53 -33.96
CA PRO A 10 -26.34 0.45 -33.65
C PRO A 10 -25.63 -0.73 -34.32
N LEU A 11 -24.34 -0.54 -34.63
CA LEU A 11 -23.44 -1.61 -35.09
C LEU A 11 -23.17 -2.59 -33.95
N ALA A 12 -23.35 -3.88 -34.23
CA ALA A 12 -23.14 -4.97 -33.30
C ALA A 12 -21.65 -5.33 -33.17
N LEU A 13 -21.31 -5.99 -32.07
CA LEU A 13 -19.95 -6.24 -31.58
C LEU A 13 -19.19 -7.36 -32.35
N GLU A 14 -19.77 -7.93 -33.40
CA GLU A 14 -19.17 -9.03 -34.17
C GLU A 14 -18.16 -8.60 -35.26
N ASP A 15 -18.03 -7.31 -35.59
CA ASP A 15 -17.22 -6.84 -36.73
C ASP A 15 -15.75 -6.47 -36.42
N LEU A 16 -15.25 -6.78 -35.22
CA LEU A 16 -13.86 -6.50 -34.83
C LEU A 16 -12.99 -7.78 -34.72
N LYS A 17 -12.94 -8.59 -35.78
CA LYS A 17 -11.90 -9.63 -35.93
C LYS A 17 -10.84 -9.17 -36.91
N ARG A 18 -9.69 -8.70 -36.40
CA ARG A 18 -8.51 -8.35 -37.21
C ARG A 18 -7.51 -9.51 -37.19
N ALA A 19 -7.26 -10.10 -38.36
CA ALA A 19 -6.28 -11.16 -38.58
C ALA A 19 -4.82 -10.70 -38.32
N PRO A 20 -3.90 -11.60 -37.95
CA PRO A 20 -2.50 -11.26 -37.70
C PRO A 20 -1.78 -10.90 -39.01
N ARG A 21 -1.04 -9.78 -39.00
CA ARG A 21 -0.18 -9.36 -40.13
C ARG A 21 1.04 -10.27 -40.22
N LYS A 22 1.31 -10.78 -41.42
CA LYS A 22 2.55 -11.47 -41.81
C LYS A 22 3.76 -10.53 -41.69
N SER A 23 4.89 -11.05 -41.22
CA SER A 23 6.19 -10.37 -41.25
C SER A 23 6.81 -10.52 -42.64
N GLU A 24 6.93 -9.42 -43.37
CA GLU A 24 7.75 -9.36 -44.58
C GLU A 24 9.22 -9.23 -44.19
N GLY A 25 10.03 -10.15 -44.70
CA GLY A 25 11.48 -10.14 -44.55
C GLY A 25 12.13 -9.11 -45.47
N ARG A 26 13.25 -8.54 -45.02
CA ARG A 26 14.21 -7.90 -45.91
C ARG A 26 15.60 -8.47 -45.62
N ALA A 27 16.17 -9.02 -46.69
CA ALA A 27 17.50 -9.58 -46.76
C ALA A 27 18.57 -8.49 -46.84
N GLY A 28 19.77 -8.83 -46.38
CA GLY A 28 21.02 -8.23 -46.82
C GLY A 28 21.73 -7.37 -45.76
N GLU A 29 22.66 -7.97 -45.03
CA GLU A 29 24.09 -7.66 -45.17
C GLU A 29 24.94 -8.64 -44.34
N ARG A 30 25.96 -9.19 -45.00
CA ARG A 30 26.97 -10.09 -44.43
C ARG A 30 28.21 -9.25 -44.10
N HIS A 31 28.86 -9.49 -42.97
CA HIS A 31 30.33 -9.50 -42.80
C HIS A 31 30.63 -10.17 -41.44
N ALA A 32 31.13 -11.41 -41.46
CA ALA A 32 32.53 -11.79 -41.18
C ALA A 32 32.94 -11.54 -39.71
N ALA A 33 32.90 -12.57 -38.85
CA ALA A 33 34.01 -13.48 -38.53
C ALA A 33 35.06 -12.85 -37.60
N GLY A 34 35.15 -13.37 -36.37
CA GLY A 34 36.21 -13.03 -35.41
C GLY A 34 36.08 -13.86 -34.14
N ALA A 35 37.06 -14.72 -33.93
CA ALA A 35 37.08 -15.84 -33.01
C ALA A 35 37.30 -15.47 -31.52
N VAL A 36 36.95 -16.44 -30.67
CA VAL A 36 37.25 -16.57 -29.23
C VAL A 36 38.78 -16.60 -29.00
N PRO A 37 39.27 -16.25 -27.79
CA PRO A 37 39.73 -17.33 -26.93
C PRO A 37 39.33 -17.21 -25.46
N LYS A 38 39.31 -18.39 -24.82
CA LYS A 38 39.13 -18.66 -23.39
C LYS A 38 40.42 -18.43 -22.59
N ALA A 39 40.19 -18.12 -21.31
CA ALA A 39 40.91 -18.55 -20.10
C ALA A 39 42.36 -18.10 -19.86
N VAL A 40 42.62 -17.50 -18.68
CA VAL A 40 43.61 -18.02 -17.73
C VAL A 40 43.16 -17.70 -16.29
N ASP A 41 43.27 -18.72 -15.46
CA ASP A 41 43.16 -18.80 -14.00
C ASP A 41 44.32 -18.06 -13.29
N LYS A 42 44.11 -17.56 -12.06
CA LYS A 42 45.14 -17.52 -11.01
C LYS A 42 44.59 -17.04 -9.66
N SER A 43 44.78 -17.91 -8.68
CA SER A 43 44.56 -17.78 -7.25
C SER A 43 45.50 -16.80 -6.52
N ALA A 44 45.04 -16.43 -5.31
CA ALA A 44 45.78 -16.40 -4.02
C ALA A 44 46.19 -15.06 -3.38
N ALA A 45 46.11 -15.10 -2.04
CA ALA A 45 46.63 -14.22 -0.97
C ALA A 45 45.83 -12.92 -0.71
N VAL A 46 44.98 -12.80 0.32
CA VAL A 46 45.24 -12.80 1.79
C VAL A 46 46.43 -11.92 2.16
N LEU A 47 46.17 -10.81 2.86
CA LEU A 47 46.90 -10.33 4.05
C LEU A 47 46.14 -9.13 4.67
N LYS A 48 45.80 -9.24 5.97
CA LYS A 48 45.40 -8.13 6.87
C LYS A 48 46.67 -7.50 7.46
N PRO A 49 46.61 -6.24 7.92
CA PRO A 49 46.92 -5.98 9.35
C PRO A 49 45.90 -5.02 9.99
N VAL A 50 45.32 -5.36 11.15
CA VAL A 50 45.78 -5.08 12.54
C VAL A 50 45.59 -3.63 12.99
N ALA A 51 44.79 -3.51 14.04
CA ALA A 51 44.41 -2.30 14.75
C ALA A 51 45.52 -1.80 15.69
N VAL A 52 45.55 -0.49 15.93
CA VAL A 52 46.29 0.13 17.03
C VAL A 52 45.30 0.92 17.89
N LYS A 53 45.20 0.53 19.17
CA LYS A 53 44.55 1.28 20.26
C LYS A 53 45.64 1.86 21.16
N THR A 54 45.56 3.15 21.46
CA THR A 54 46.18 3.84 22.61
C THR A 54 45.32 5.09 22.83
N GLY A 55 44.92 5.55 24.01
CA GLY A 55 45.33 5.31 25.39
C GLY A 55 44.92 6.59 26.13
N VAL A 56 44.23 6.44 27.27
CA VAL A 56 43.65 7.50 28.10
C VAL A 56 44.74 8.18 28.95
N ALA A 57 44.70 9.51 29.13
CA ALA A 57 45.29 10.17 30.29
C ALA A 57 44.73 11.59 30.57
N ARG A 58 44.30 11.78 31.82
CA ARG A 58 44.20 13.01 32.65
C ARG A 58 44.71 12.57 34.05
N PRO A 59 45.16 13.43 35.02
CA PRO A 59 44.57 14.75 35.34
C PRO A 59 45.46 15.84 36.08
N VAL A 60 44.89 17.08 36.23
CA VAL A 60 44.99 18.20 37.26
C VAL A 60 46.33 18.73 37.87
N PRO A 61 46.39 19.87 38.66
CA PRO A 61 45.61 21.15 38.76
C PRO A 61 46.47 22.45 39.04
N GLY A 62 45.84 23.65 39.05
CA GLY A 62 46.33 24.90 39.69
C GLY A 62 45.41 26.11 39.37
N THR A 63 44.62 26.69 40.30
CA THR A 63 44.84 27.73 41.35
C THR A 63 44.07 29.05 41.06
N THR A 64 43.05 29.29 41.91
CA THR A 64 42.57 30.54 42.55
C THR A 64 42.50 31.89 41.82
N ALA A 65 41.30 32.52 41.84
CA ALA A 65 41.05 33.92 42.26
C ALA A 65 39.54 34.22 42.40
N ALA A 66 39.21 35.25 43.19
CA ALA A 66 37.95 35.45 43.90
C ALA A 66 36.84 36.29 43.18
N LYS A 67 35.64 36.24 43.80
CA LYS A 67 34.36 36.95 43.52
C LYS A 67 34.45 38.48 43.59
N PRO A 68 33.45 39.18 42.99
CA PRO A 68 32.48 39.89 43.85
C PRO A 68 31.01 39.66 43.47
N ALA A 69 30.14 40.00 44.42
CA ALA A 69 28.70 39.75 44.45
C ALA A 69 27.87 40.81 43.71
N THR A 70 26.74 40.39 43.11
CA THR A 70 25.65 41.28 42.70
C THR A 70 24.28 40.60 42.88
N ALA A 71 23.30 41.46 43.22
CA ALA A 71 21.95 41.27 43.76
C ALA A 71 20.99 40.29 43.03
N PRO A 72 19.91 39.83 43.72
CA PRO A 72 18.97 38.86 43.17
C PRO A 72 17.99 39.53 42.17
N LYS A 73 17.74 38.86 41.05
CA LYS A 73 16.69 39.22 40.08
C LYS A 73 15.67 38.08 39.90
N PRO A 74 14.41 38.43 39.60
CA PRO A 74 13.23 37.62 39.90
C PRO A 74 13.05 36.41 39.00
N THR A 75 12.41 35.38 39.57
CA THR A 75 11.97 34.14 38.95
C THR A 75 11.15 34.38 37.68
N ALA A 76 11.71 34.03 36.52
CA ALA A 76 10.99 33.95 35.26
C ALA A 76 10.07 32.73 35.26
N LEU A 77 8.76 32.99 35.15
CA LEU A 77 7.72 32.01 34.87
C LEU A 77 8.02 31.34 33.52
N LYS A 78 8.14 30.02 33.52
CA LYS A 78 8.25 29.21 32.29
C LYS A 78 6.94 29.34 31.48
N PRO A 79 6.98 29.59 30.17
CA PRO A 79 5.77 29.52 29.35
C PRO A 79 5.27 28.07 29.30
N ALA A 80 4.01 27.88 29.70
CA ALA A 80 3.34 26.59 29.63
C ALA A 80 3.21 26.15 28.16
N MET A 81 3.71 24.95 27.85
CA MET A 81 3.45 24.30 26.57
C MET A 81 1.93 24.06 26.42
N PRO A 82 1.33 24.27 25.25
CA PRO A 82 -0.06 23.90 25.03
C PRO A 82 -0.20 22.39 25.14
N LYS A 83 -1.07 21.95 26.06
CA LYS A 83 -1.46 20.56 26.29
C LYS A 83 -2.00 19.98 24.97
N PRO A 84 -1.60 18.77 24.54
CA PRO A 84 -2.22 18.16 23.36
C PRO A 84 -3.71 17.97 23.62
N ALA A 85 -4.54 18.46 22.70
CA ALA A 85 -5.98 18.32 22.75
C ALA A 85 -6.35 16.83 22.85
N ALA A 86 -7.14 16.49 23.88
CA ALA A 86 -7.76 15.18 23.99
C ALA A 86 -8.61 14.88 22.75
N PRO A 87 -8.77 13.62 22.34
CA PRO A 87 -9.62 13.28 21.22
C PRO A 87 -11.05 13.73 21.53
N SER A 88 -11.59 14.58 20.65
CA SER A 88 -13.01 14.95 20.66
C SER A 88 -13.81 13.69 20.35
N VAL A 89 -14.43 13.12 21.38
CA VAL A 89 -15.46 12.10 21.19
C VAL A 89 -16.67 12.85 20.64
N ALA A 90 -17.00 12.60 19.38
CA ALA A 90 -18.16 13.18 18.71
C ALA A 90 -19.45 12.87 19.50
N PRO A 91 -20.44 13.79 19.54
CA PRO A 91 -21.68 13.56 20.25
C PRO A 91 -22.46 12.40 19.61
N ALA A 92 -23.23 11.68 20.44
CA ALA A 92 -23.94 10.45 20.10
C ALA A 92 -24.86 10.52 18.85
N GLY A 93 -25.22 11.72 18.38
CA GLY A 93 -26.05 11.92 17.18
C GLY A 93 -25.35 11.62 15.84
N ALA A 94 -24.02 11.78 15.75
CA ALA A 94 -23.28 11.50 14.51
C ALA A 94 -23.28 10.00 14.15
N PHE A 95 -23.36 9.13 15.16
CA PHE A 95 -23.39 7.68 15.00
C PHE A 95 -24.76 7.13 14.57
N ALA A 96 -25.84 7.90 14.73
CA ALA A 96 -27.18 7.46 14.35
C ALA A 96 -27.35 7.32 12.82
N LEU A 97 -26.60 8.10 12.04
CA LEU A 97 -26.57 8.04 10.57
C LEU A 97 -25.54 7.05 10.02
N THR A 98 -24.69 6.47 10.88
CA THR A 98 -23.72 5.42 10.51
C THR A 98 -24.21 4.05 10.93
N SER A 99 -25.52 3.83 10.83
CA SER A 99 -26.18 2.60 11.26
C SER A 99 -25.75 1.38 10.44
N GLU A 100 -25.90 0.21 11.03
CA GLU A 100 -25.69 -1.09 10.39
C GLU A 100 -26.39 -1.18 9.01
N ARG A 101 -27.59 -0.60 8.90
CA ARG A 101 -28.37 -0.56 7.66
C ARG A 101 -27.71 0.24 6.53
N VAL A 102 -26.99 1.31 6.82
CA VAL A 102 -26.27 2.07 5.79
C VAL A 102 -25.10 1.25 5.23
N ARG A 103 -24.45 0.47 6.11
CA ARG A 103 -23.38 -0.45 5.74
C ARG A 103 -23.90 -1.66 4.95
N GLU A 104 -25.05 -2.23 5.32
CA GLU A 104 -25.73 -3.27 4.52
C GLU A 104 -25.99 -2.80 3.09
N ARG A 105 -26.55 -1.59 2.93
CA ARG A 105 -26.78 -0.99 1.60
C ARG A 105 -25.49 -0.79 0.80
N MET A 106 -24.37 -0.47 1.46
CA MET A 106 -23.07 -0.44 0.79
C MET A 106 -22.73 -1.81 0.25
N VAL A 107 -22.88 -2.87 1.04
CA VAL A 107 -22.58 -4.25 0.63
C VAL A 107 -23.51 -4.74 -0.49
N GLU A 108 -24.79 -4.38 -0.46
CA GLU A 108 -25.73 -4.64 -1.56
C GLU A 108 -25.26 -4.02 -2.87
N ARG A 109 -24.79 -2.76 -2.85
CA ARG A 109 -24.20 -2.11 -4.02
C ARG A 109 -22.92 -2.79 -4.49
N LEU A 110 -22.06 -3.22 -3.57
CA LEU A 110 -20.84 -3.98 -3.92
C LEU A 110 -21.19 -5.25 -4.67
N ARG A 111 -22.20 -5.99 -4.19
CA ARG A 111 -22.70 -7.22 -4.85
C ARG A 111 -23.27 -6.92 -6.23
N ALA A 112 -24.12 -5.89 -6.35
CA ALA A 112 -24.69 -5.48 -7.63
C ALA A 112 -23.61 -5.04 -8.65
N ASN A 113 -22.49 -4.51 -8.17
CA ASN A 113 -21.34 -4.09 -8.98
C ASN A 113 -20.33 -5.21 -9.26
N GLY A 114 -20.68 -6.48 -8.97
CA GLY A 114 -19.92 -7.65 -9.40
C GLY A 114 -18.93 -8.22 -8.39
N VAL A 115 -18.96 -7.78 -7.12
CA VAL A 115 -18.26 -8.50 -6.04
C VAL A 115 -19.11 -9.72 -5.66
N THR A 116 -18.54 -10.91 -5.81
CA THR A 116 -19.25 -12.20 -5.70
C THR A 116 -18.79 -13.06 -4.54
N ASP A 117 -17.55 -12.89 -4.04
CA ASP A 117 -17.08 -13.69 -2.90
C ASP A 117 -17.78 -13.25 -1.61
N ALA A 118 -18.60 -14.16 -1.05
CA ALA A 118 -19.39 -13.90 0.15
C ALA A 118 -18.51 -13.51 1.35
N ARG A 119 -17.31 -14.11 1.50
CA ARG A 119 -16.41 -13.80 2.62
C ARG A 119 -15.90 -12.37 2.55
N VAL A 120 -15.68 -11.85 1.34
CA VAL A 120 -15.29 -10.44 1.14
C VAL A 120 -16.46 -9.52 1.49
N LEU A 121 -17.67 -9.84 1.04
CA LEU A 121 -18.87 -9.06 1.36
C LEU A 121 -19.13 -9.05 2.88
N ASP A 122 -18.97 -10.19 3.55
CA ASP A 122 -19.12 -10.32 5.00
C ASP A 122 -18.05 -9.53 5.76
N ALA A 123 -16.80 -9.55 5.29
CA ALA A 123 -15.73 -8.72 5.86
C ALA A 123 -16.02 -7.21 5.70
N MET A 124 -16.52 -6.79 4.54
CA MET A 124 -16.94 -5.40 4.29
C MET A 124 -18.13 -4.99 5.17
N ALA A 125 -19.04 -5.93 5.45
CA ALA A 125 -20.16 -5.75 6.38
C ALA A 125 -19.70 -5.70 7.85
N ALA A 126 -18.67 -6.45 8.24
CA ALA A 126 -18.22 -6.52 9.62
C ALA A 126 -17.48 -5.25 10.06
N VAL A 127 -16.64 -4.68 9.20
CA VAL A 127 -15.75 -3.56 9.56
C VAL A 127 -16.48 -2.22 9.48
N PRO A 128 -16.61 -1.46 10.60
CA PRO A 128 -17.30 -0.17 10.62
C PRO A 128 -16.44 0.93 9.98
N ARG A 129 -16.56 1.12 8.66
CA ARG A 129 -15.72 2.04 7.87
C ARG A 129 -15.69 3.48 8.41
N HIS A 130 -16.78 3.97 8.98
CA HIS A 130 -16.86 5.31 9.59
C HIS A 130 -15.89 5.53 10.76
N MET A 131 -15.42 4.47 11.43
CA MET A 131 -14.41 4.56 12.50
C MET A 131 -13.01 4.92 11.99
N PHE A 132 -12.81 4.91 10.67
CA PHE A 132 -11.50 5.10 10.03
C PHE A 132 -11.36 6.45 9.32
N VAL A 133 -12.37 7.31 9.41
CA VAL A 133 -12.39 8.65 8.80
C VAL A 133 -12.58 9.72 9.87
N ASP A 134 -12.39 10.99 9.49
CA ASP A 134 -12.74 12.10 10.36
C ASP A 134 -14.24 12.07 10.71
N PRO A 135 -14.66 12.37 11.96
CA PRO A 135 -16.06 12.37 12.35
C PRO A 135 -16.96 13.23 11.45
N GLY A 136 -16.45 14.32 10.88
CA GLY A 136 -17.19 15.17 9.94
C GLY A 136 -17.50 14.50 8.60
N LEU A 137 -16.80 13.41 8.26
CA LEU A 137 -16.98 12.63 7.03
C LEU A 137 -17.70 11.30 7.27
N ALA A 138 -18.12 11.01 8.51
CA ALA A 138 -18.68 9.73 8.90
C ALA A 138 -19.95 9.35 8.09
N THR A 139 -20.78 10.34 7.74
CA THR A 139 -22.00 10.13 6.93
C THR A 139 -21.70 9.71 5.49
N GLN A 140 -20.56 10.11 4.94
CA GLN A 140 -20.10 9.76 3.60
C GLN A 140 -19.30 8.45 3.58
N ALA A 141 -18.96 7.88 4.75
CA ALA A 141 -18.03 6.76 4.85
C ALA A 141 -18.45 5.53 4.02
N TYR A 142 -19.75 5.34 3.80
CA TYR A 142 -20.32 4.20 3.08
C TYR A 142 -20.74 4.51 1.64
N GLU A 143 -20.51 5.74 1.18
CA GLU A 143 -20.58 6.07 -0.24
C GLU A 143 -19.42 5.41 -0.99
N ASP A 144 -19.59 5.14 -2.28
CA ASP A 144 -18.52 4.54 -3.09
C ASP A 144 -17.47 5.57 -3.54
N ALA A 145 -16.94 6.32 -2.57
CA ALA A 145 -16.02 7.43 -2.74
C ALA A 145 -14.74 7.23 -1.93
N ALA A 146 -13.65 7.81 -2.44
CA ALA A 146 -12.43 7.95 -1.66
C ALA A 146 -12.55 9.20 -0.79
N LEU A 147 -12.16 9.10 0.49
CA LEU A 147 -12.28 10.21 1.44
C LEU A 147 -10.89 10.61 1.95
N PRO A 148 -10.64 11.90 2.21
CA PRO A 148 -9.36 12.35 2.73
C PRO A 148 -9.15 11.81 4.15
N ILE A 149 -7.92 11.38 4.42
CA ILE A 149 -7.50 10.95 5.76
C ILE A 149 -6.34 11.83 6.26
N GLY A 150 -6.12 13.00 5.68
CA GLY A 150 -4.96 13.85 6.00
C GLY A 150 -3.65 13.34 5.41
N HIS A 151 -2.56 14.11 5.58
CA HIS A 151 -1.24 13.81 5.00
C HIS A 151 -1.25 13.58 3.48
N GLN A 152 -2.17 14.22 2.76
CA GLN A 152 -2.41 14.02 1.33
C GLN A 152 -2.75 12.57 0.94
N GLN A 153 -3.25 11.78 1.89
CA GLN A 153 -3.69 10.41 1.68
C GLN A 153 -5.21 10.30 1.72
N THR A 154 -5.73 9.22 1.17
CA THR A 154 -7.16 8.91 1.13
C THR A 154 -7.44 7.49 1.59
N ILE A 155 -8.59 7.26 2.21
CA ILE A 155 -9.16 5.91 2.31
C ILE A 155 -9.77 5.53 0.94
N SER A 156 -9.39 4.37 0.39
CA SER A 156 -9.84 3.89 -0.92
C SER A 156 -11.34 3.62 -0.96
N LYS A 157 -11.99 3.77 -2.12
CA LYS A 157 -13.41 3.45 -2.33
C LYS A 157 -13.75 2.03 -1.84
N PRO A 158 -14.91 1.80 -1.18
CA PRO A 158 -15.37 0.46 -0.82
C PRO A 158 -15.32 -0.55 -1.97
N SER A 159 -15.74 -0.18 -3.19
CA SER A 159 -15.70 -1.05 -4.36
C SER A 159 -14.30 -1.51 -4.72
N VAL A 160 -13.34 -0.59 -4.67
CA VAL A 160 -11.94 -0.87 -4.97
C VAL A 160 -11.32 -1.77 -3.90
N VAL A 161 -11.59 -1.51 -2.61
CA VAL A 161 -11.13 -2.37 -1.50
C VAL A 161 -11.65 -3.79 -1.68
N ALA A 162 -12.97 -3.95 -1.85
CA ALA A 162 -13.60 -5.26 -2.01
C ALA A 162 -13.06 -5.99 -3.24
N ARG A 163 -12.94 -5.31 -4.39
CA ARG A 163 -12.42 -5.90 -5.62
C ARG A 163 -10.97 -6.36 -5.49
N MET A 164 -10.11 -5.55 -4.87
CA MET A 164 -8.70 -5.92 -4.67
C MET A 164 -8.56 -7.17 -3.79
N ILE A 165 -9.36 -7.26 -2.72
CA ILE A 165 -9.34 -8.41 -1.81
C ILE A 165 -9.90 -9.65 -2.50
N GLU A 166 -11.00 -9.55 -3.24
CA GLU A 166 -11.58 -10.65 -4.02
C GLU A 166 -10.57 -11.23 -5.03
N LEU A 167 -9.88 -10.36 -5.77
CA LEU A 167 -8.85 -10.76 -6.73
C LEU A 167 -7.67 -11.48 -6.06
N ALA A 168 -7.25 -11.00 -4.89
CA ALA A 168 -6.17 -11.58 -4.10
C ALA A 168 -6.53 -12.97 -3.55
N MET A 169 -7.77 -13.13 -3.03
CA MET A 169 -8.26 -14.40 -2.50
C MET A 169 -8.40 -15.46 -3.58
N ALA A 170 -9.00 -15.11 -4.72
CA ALA A 170 -9.24 -16.06 -5.82
C ALA A 170 -10.03 -17.30 -5.38
N GLY A 171 -10.99 -17.14 -4.48
CA GLY A 171 -11.73 -18.26 -3.90
C GLY A 171 -10.98 -19.03 -2.80
N ARG A 172 -9.71 -18.73 -2.52
CA ARG A 172 -8.90 -19.40 -1.48
C ARG A 172 -8.95 -18.65 -0.15
N THR A 173 -8.67 -19.38 0.92
CA THR A 173 -8.30 -18.79 2.22
C THR A 173 -6.84 -18.35 2.16
N LEU A 174 -6.53 -17.20 2.75
CA LEU A 174 -5.17 -16.65 2.77
C LEU A 174 -4.53 -16.94 4.14
N GLU A 175 -3.35 -17.55 4.20
CA GLU A 175 -2.61 -17.71 5.46
C GLU A 175 -1.91 -16.40 5.81
N ARG A 176 -1.08 -15.86 4.91
CA ARG A 176 -0.32 -14.62 5.14
C ARG A 176 -0.56 -13.61 4.03
N VAL A 177 -1.01 -12.42 4.42
CA VAL A 177 -1.20 -11.28 3.52
C VAL A 177 -0.28 -10.13 3.91
N LEU A 178 0.33 -9.50 2.91
CA LEU A 178 1.03 -8.23 3.06
C LEU A 178 0.24 -7.10 2.41
N GLU A 179 -0.09 -6.07 3.16
CA GLU A 179 -0.63 -4.81 2.68
C GLU A 179 0.49 -3.75 2.64
N ILE A 180 0.56 -3.02 1.53
CA ILE A 180 1.43 -1.85 1.38
C ILE A 180 0.58 -0.58 1.37
N GLY A 181 0.77 0.28 2.36
CA GLY A 181 0.01 1.51 2.57
C GLY A 181 -1.14 1.32 3.55
N THR A 182 -0.84 1.13 4.84
CA THR A 182 -1.85 0.96 5.90
C THR A 182 -2.85 2.13 5.94
N GLY A 183 -2.37 3.36 5.73
CA GLY A 183 -3.18 4.57 5.77
C GLY A 183 -3.93 4.75 7.08
N CYS A 184 -5.26 4.63 7.05
CA CYS A 184 -6.10 4.70 8.24
C CYS A 184 -6.30 3.35 8.94
N GLY A 185 -5.92 2.22 8.32
CA GLY A 185 -6.09 0.86 8.84
C GLY A 185 -7.36 0.14 8.39
N TYR A 186 -8.23 0.77 7.60
CA TYR A 186 -9.50 0.14 7.19
C TYR A 186 -9.30 -1.14 6.38
N GLN A 187 -8.44 -1.12 5.36
CA GLN A 187 -8.24 -2.29 4.52
C GLN A 187 -7.48 -3.41 5.25
N ALA A 188 -6.52 -3.08 6.12
CA ALA A 188 -5.96 -4.03 7.08
C ALA A 188 -7.05 -4.74 7.91
N ALA A 189 -8.02 -3.99 8.43
CA ALA A 189 -9.13 -4.55 9.19
C ALA A 189 -9.99 -5.50 8.32
N VAL A 190 -10.34 -5.11 7.10
CA VAL A 190 -11.11 -5.97 6.19
C VAL A 190 -10.32 -7.24 5.84
N LEU A 191 -9.03 -7.12 5.53
CA LEU A 191 -8.14 -8.26 5.27
C LEU A 191 -8.09 -9.23 6.47
N SER A 192 -8.17 -8.72 7.70
CA SER A 192 -8.11 -9.56 8.91
C SER A 192 -9.27 -10.55 9.06
N HIS A 193 -10.38 -10.32 8.36
CA HIS A 193 -11.53 -11.23 8.32
C HIS A 193 -11.38 -12.35 7.29
N VAL A 194 -10.47 -12.21 6.32
CA VAL A 194 -10.31 -13.16 5.20
C VAL A 194 -8.93 -13.84 5.15
N ALA A 195 -8.04 -13.46 6.07
CA ALA A 195 -6.69 -14.00 6.18
C ALA A 195 -6.35 -14.40 7.62
N ARG A 196 -5.49 -15.42 7.78
CA ARG A 196 -5.02 -15.86 9.09
C ARG A 196 -4.10 -14.83 9.75
N ASP A 197 -3.15 -14.26 9.01
CA ASP A 197 -2.25 -13.19 9.46
C ASP A 197 -2.16 -12.08 8.41
N VAL A 198 -2.30 -10.83 8.86
CA VAL A 198 -2.17 -9.62 8.05
C VAL A 198 -0.97 -8.80 8.52
N TYR A 199 -0.04 -8.54 7.62
CA TYR A 199 1.07 -7.62 7.82
C TYR A 199 0.77 -6.37 7.01
N SER A 200 0.91 -5.18 7.58
CA SER A 200 0.64 -3.94 6.86
C SER A 200 1.75 -2.92 7.12
N ILE A 201 2.29 -2.35 6.04
CA ILE A 201 3.39 -1.39 6.10
C ILE A 201 2.89 0.02 5.79
N GLU A 202 3.23 0.98 6.66
CA GLU A 202 2.99 2.41 6.46
C GLU A 202 4.28 3.20 6.57
N ARG A 203 4.47 4.13 5.64
CA ARG A 203 5.67 4.97 5.58
C ARG A 203 5.51 6.31 6.28
N ILE A 204 4.29 6.76 6.55
CA ILE A 204 3.97 8.04 7.18
C ILE A 204 3.68 7.81 8.67
N LYS A 205 4.57 8.24 9.56
CA LYS A 205 4.53 7.95 11.00
C LYS A 205 3.22 8.39 11.66
N PRO A 206 2.67 9.60 11.40
CA PRO A 206 1.35 9.97 11.91
C PRO A 206 0.21 9.03 11.49
N LEU A 207 0.24 8.52 10.25
CA LEU A 207 -0.77 7.58 9.75
C LEU A 207 -0.61 6.21 10.40
N TYR A 208 0.62 5.73 10.54
CA TYR A 208 0.93 4.49 11.25
C TYR A 208 0.38 4.50 12.68
N GLU A 209 0.63 5.57 13.45
CA GLU A 209 0.12 5.68 14.81
C GLU A 209 -1.41 5.81 14.84
N ARG A 210 -2.01 6.55 13.90
CA ARG A 210 -3.46 6.62 13.82
C ARG A 210 -4.10 5.28 13.47
N ALA A 211 -3.52 4.50 12.56
CA ALA A 211 -4.00 3.16 12.24
C ALA A 211 -3.99 2.26 13.49
N LYS A 212 -2.96 2.33 14.33
CA LYS A 212 -2.93 1.62 15.63
C LYS A 212 -4.09 2.02 16.54
N LEU A 213 -4.38 3.32 16.62
CA LEU A 213 -5.49 3.84 17.44
C LEU A 213 -6.85 3.39 16.90
N ASN A 214 -7.06 3.44 15.58
CA ASN A 214 -8.30 3.01 14.94
C ASN A 214 -8.56 1.51 15.09
N LEU A 215 -7.51 0.69 15.02
CA LEU A 215 -7.61 -0.78 15.08
C LEU A 215 -7.73 -1.32 16.50
N ARG A 216 -7.22 -0.60 17.51
CA ARG A 216 -7.22 -1.05 18.92
C ARG A 216 -8.63 -1.39 19.46
N PRO A 217 -9.69 -0.58 19.23
CA PRO A 217 -11.05 -0.92 19.67
C PRO A 217 -11.61 -2.19 19.04
N LEU A 218 -11.17 -2.57 17.83
CA LEU A 218 -11.67 -3.75 17.11
C LEU A 218 -11.13 -5.07 17.66
N ARG A 219 -10.05 -5.02 18.47
CA ARG A 219 -9.43 -6.20 19.10
C ARG A 219 -9.09 -7.33 18.12
N VAL A 220 -8.64 -6.96 16.92
CA VAL A 220 -8.22 -7.88 15.85
C VAL A 220 -6.78 -8.37 16.10
N PRO A 221 -6.57 -9.64 16.53
CA PRO A 221 -5.27 -10.10 17.03
C PRO A 221 -4.27 -10.45 15.92
N ASN A 222 -4.77 -10.62 14.70
CA ASN A 222 -4.03 -11.09 13.54
C ASN A 222 -3.50 -9.98 12.62
N ILE A 223 -3.52 -8.72 13.06
CA ILE A 223 -2.92 -7.59 12.31
C ILE A 223 -1.58 -7.19 12.93
N ARG A 224 -0.55 -7.07 12.09
CA ARG A 224 0.80 -6.63 12.46
C ARG A 224 1.16 -5.42 11.63
N LEU A 225 1.20 -4.25 12.29
CA LEU A 225 1.56 -3.00 11.63
C LEU A 225 3.05 -2.74 11.72
N HIS A 226 3.64 -2.37 10.60
CA HIS A 226 5.05 -2.01 10.46
C HIS A 226 5.17 -0.57 9.97
N TYR A 227 6.00 0.22 10.66
CA TYR A 227 6.42 1.52 10.16
C TYR A 227 7.68 1.33 9.31
N GLY A 228 7.60 1.59 8.01
CA GLY A 228 8.68 1.23 7.08
C GLY A 228 8.41 1.62 5.63
N ASP A 229 9.40 1.37 4.78
CA ASP A 229 9.26 1.55 3.33
C ASP A 229 8.55 0.33 2.73
N GLY A 230 7.33 0.54 2.22
CA GLY A 230 6.55 -0.53 1.60
C GLY A 230 7.16 -1.12 0.33
N ARG A 231 8.08 -0.42 -0.35
CA ARG A 231 8.71 -0.93 -1.59
C ARG A 231 9.68 -2.08 -1.35
N VAL A 232 10.24 -2.19 -0.14
CA VAL A 232 11.13 -3.30 0.24
C VAL A 232 10.36 -4.51 0.77
N GLY A 233 9.06 -4.36 1.06
CA GLY A 233 8.24 -5.41 1.66
C GLY A 233 8.66 -5.77 3.07
N LEU A 234 8.43 -7.02 3.46
CA LEU A 234 8.77 -7.57 4.76
C LEU A 234 9.35 -9.00 4.61
N PRO A 235 10.61 -9.14 4.16
CA PRO A 235 11.21 -10.45 3.87
C PRO A 235 11.18 -11.42 5.05
N SER A 236 11.31 -10.92 6.28
CA SER A 236 11.33 -11.72 7.51
C SER A 236 9.99 -12.42 7.81
N ALA A 237 8.90 -11.97 7.22
CA ALA A 237 7.56 -12.54 7.42
C ALA A 237 7.01 -13.23 6.17
N GLY A 238 7.75 -13.22 5.06
CA GLY A 238 7.37 -13.90 3.82
C GLY A 238 7.61 -15.42 3.87
N PRO A 239 7.27 -16.13 2.78
CA PRO A 239 6.52 -15.65 1.63
C PRO A 239 5.04 -15.38 1.97
N PHE A 240 4.37 -14.57 1.15
CA PHE A 240 2.96 -14.18 1.32
C PHE A 240 2.06 -14.81 0.25
N ASP A 241 0.87 -15.29 0.64
CA ASP A 241 -0.12 -15.83 -0.30
C ASP A 241 -0.76 -14.71 -1.13
N ALA A 242 -0.88 -13.53 -0.52
CA ALA A 242 -1.28 -12.33 -1.23
C ALA A 242 -0.52 -11.09 -0.80
N ILE A 243 -0.32 -10.19 -1.76
CA ILE A 243 0.20 -8.84 -1.52
C ILE A 243 -0.77 -7.83 -2.12
N VAL A 244 -1.22 -6.86 -1.34
CA VAL A 244 -2.15 -5.83 -1.79
C VAL A 244 -1.49 -4.47 -1.63
N ILE A 245 -1.29 -3.75 -2.74
CA ILE A 245 -0.65 -2.42 -2.72
C ILE A 245 -1.72 -1.35 -2.84
N ALA A 246 -1.95 -0.58 -1.78
CA ALA A 246 -2.92 0.51 -1.72
C ALA A 246 -2.32 1.87 -2.13
N ALA A 247 -1.33 1.86 -3.03
CA ALA A 247 -0.71 3.05 -3.59
C ALA A 247 -0.18 2.73 -5.01
N ALA A 248 -0.24 3.69 -5.93
CA ALA A 248 0.13 3.48 -7.32
C ALA A 248 1.63 3.63 -7.55
N GLY A 249 2.26 2.59 -8.10
CA GLY A 249 3.64 2.64 -8.59
C GLY A 249 3.73 2.98 -10.07
N LEU A 250 4.96 3.24 -10.52
CA LEU A 250 5.33 3.14 -11.94
C LEU A 250 5.15 1.71 -12.44
N ASP A 251 5.74 0.79 -11.67
CA ASP A 251 5.71 -0.66 -11.83
C ASP A 251 5.57 -1.30 -10.44
N VAL A 252 5.29 -2.61 -10.41
CA VAL A 252 5.31 -3.39 -9.17
C VAL A 252 6.76 -3.58 -8.69
N PRO A 253 7.12 -3.20 -7.45
CA PRO A 253 8.46 -3.41 -6.92
C PRO A 253 8.89 -4.89 -6.97
N ARG A 254 10.08 -5.15 -7.52
CA ARG A 254 10.63 -6.51 -7.65
C ARG A 254 10.72 -7.26 -6.31
N ALA A 255 11.09 -6.56 -5.24
CA ALA A 255 11.17 -7.12 -3.89
C ALA A 255 9.83 -7.72 -3.42
N LEU A 256 8.70 -7.13 -3.82
CA LEU A 256 7.36 -7.64 -3.48
C LEU A 256 7.02 -8.87 -4.31
N LEU A 257 7.38 -8.90 -5.60
CA LEU A 257 7.20 -10.07 -6.46
C LEU A 257 7.95 -11.31 -5.94
N GLU A 258 9.15 -11.10 -5.39
CA GLU A 258 10.00 -12.15 -4.84
C GLU A 258 9.51 -12.69 -3.49
N GLN A 259 8.79 -11.86 -2.73
CA GLN A 259 8.16 -12.22 -1.46
C GLN A 259 6.80 -12.90 -1.62
N LEU A 260 6.25 -12.97 -2.84
CA LEU A 260 4.99 -13.67 -3.11
C LEU A 260 5.20 -15.19 -3.12
N ALA A 261 4.38 -15.99 -2.46
CA ALA A 261 4.45 -17.46 -2.56
C ALA A 261 4.20 -17.93 -4.00
N ILE A 262 4.70 -19.11 -4.37
CA ILE A 262 4.27 -19.75 -5.63
C ILE A 262 2.77 -20.06 -5.53
N GLY A 263 1.99 -19.69 -6.54
CA GLY A 263 0.53 -19.67 -6.50
C GLY A 263 -0.06 -18.47 -5.75
N GLY A 264 0.77 -17.59 -5.22
CA GLY A 264 0.34 -16.35 -4.58
C GLY A 264 -0.06 -15.27 -5.59
N ARG A 265 -0.82 -14.28 -5.13
CA ARG A 265 -1.37 -13.18 -5.95
C ARG A 265 -1.01 -11.81 -5.41
N LEU A 266 -0.50 -10.93 -6.27
CA LEU A 266 -0.28 -9.53 -5.96
C LEU A 266 -1.27 -8.67 -6.73
N VAL A 267 -1.92 -7.73 -6.04
CA VAL A 267 -2.84 -6.77 -6.64
C VAL A 267 -2.32 -5.35 -6.39
N ALA A 268 -2.08 -4.60 -7.46
CA ALA A 268 -1.49 -3.27 -7.37
C ALA A 268 -2.00 -2.30 -8.46
N PRO A 269 -2.23 -1.02 -8.14
CA PRO A 269 -2.39 0.04 -9.12
C PRO A 269 -1.03 0.35 -9.77
N VAL A 270 -0.98 0.35 -11.11
CA VAL A 270 0.24 0.58 -11.90
C VAL A 270 -0.02 1.65 -12.96
N GLY A 271 0.92 2.57 -13.15
CA GLY A 271 0.85 3.59 -14.20
C GLY A 271 0.82 5.04 -13.70
N ALA A 272 1.37 5.33 -12.52
CA ALA A 272 1.29 6.65 -11.90
C ALA A 272 2.11 7.77 -12.57
N GLN A 273 2.92 7.48 -13.61
CA GLN A 273 3.82 8.45 -14.27
C GLN A 273 3.82 8.27 -15.80
N SER A 274 4.07 9.37 -16.52
CA SER A 274 4.10 9.48 -18.00
C SER A 274 2.75 9.60 -18.73
N GLY A 275 1.74 10.20 -18.11
CA GLY A 275 0.46 10.54 -18.78
C GLY A 275 -0.44 9.33 -19.11
N ARG A 276 -0.08 8.13 -18.64
CA ARG A 276 -0.90 6.92 -18.76
C ARG A 276 -1.90 6.84 -17.59
N PRO A 277 -3.13 6.36 -17.82
CA PRO A 277 -4.05 6.11 -16.72
C PRO A 277 -3.53 4.97 -15.84
N GLN A 278 -3.72 5.08 -14.53
CA GLN A 278 -3.43 3.99 -13.61
C GLN A 278 -4.43 2.85 -13.87
N VAL A 279 -3.93 1.62 -13.90
CA VAL A 279 -4.73 0.41 -14.06
C VAL A 279 -4.46 -0.55 -12.92
N LEU A 280 -5.51 -1.22 -12.46
CA LEU A 280 -5.37 -2.27 -11.48
C LEU A 280 -4.72 -3.47 -12.16
N THR A 281 -3.64 -3.95 -11.58
CA THR A 281 -2.81 -5.02 -12.14
C THR A 281 -2.80 -6.19 -11.17
N LEU A 282 -3.12 -7.37 -11.68
CA LEU A 282 -3.02 -8.65 -10.98
C LEU A 282 -1.75 -9.36 -11.45
N VAL A 283 -0.91 -9.78 -10.51
CA VAL A 283 0.27 -10.59 -10.77
C VAL A 283 0.16 -11.91 -10.03
N GLU A 284 0.32 -13.02 -10.73
CA GLU A 284 0.33 -14.36 -10.16
C GLU A 284 1.73 -14.96 -10.28
N ARG A 285 2.32 -15.44 -9.18
CA ARG A 285 3.61 -16.14 -9.24
C ARG A 285 3.37 -17.60 -9.62
N VAL A 286 3.70 -17.98 -10.84
CA VAL A 286 3.44 -19.33 -11.37
C VAL A 286 4.58 -20.31 -11.12
N ALA A 287 5.81 -19.81 -10.96
CA ALA A 287 6.99 -20.60 -10.56
C ALA A 287 8.04 -19.72 -9.87
N HIS A 288 9.17 -20.31 -9.48
CA HIS A 288 10.24 -19.62 -8.72
C HIS A 288 10.64 -18.26 -9.33
N ALA A 289 10.82 -18.16 -10.65
CA ALA A 289 11.19 -16.93 -11.33
C ALA A 289 10.21 -16.55 -12.46
N GLN A 290 8.94 -16.96 -12.33
CA GLN A 290 7.93 -16.73 -13.37
C GLN A 290 6.67 -16.12 -12.76
N TRP A 291 6.20 -15.05 -13.40
CA TRP A 291 5.00 -14.34 -13.03
C TRP A 291 4.11 -14.13 -14.26
N ARG A 292 2.80 -14.20 -14.04
CA ARG A 292 1.79 -13.85 -15.04
C ARG A 292 1.13 -12.56 -14.62
N GLU A 293 1.08 -11.60 -15.52
CA GLU A 293 0.44 -10.30 -15.29
C GLU A 293 -0.87 -10.17 -16.08
N SER A 294 -1.89 -9.62 -15.45
CA SER A 294 -3.17 -9.25 -16.06
C SER A 294 -3.52 -7.82 -15.71
N ARG A 295 -3.89 -7.01 -16.70
CA ARG A 295 -4.31 -5.62 -16.51
C ARG A 295 -5.84 -5.57 -16.52
N LEU A 296 -6.41 -4.93 -15.51
CA LEU A 296 -7.84 -4.88 -15.23
C LEU A 296 -8.35 -3.45 -15.42
N ASP A 297 -9.30 -3.03 -14.58
CA ASP A 297 -9.98 -1.75 -14.66
C ASP A 297 -9.07 -0.56 -14.33
N ARG A 298 -9.49 0.62 -14.80
CA ARG A 298 -8.86 1.88 -14.43
C ARG A 298 -9.14 2.19 -12.97
N VAL A 299 -8.11 2.67 -12.28
CA VAL A 299 -8.19 3.08 -10.88
C VAL A 299 -7.48 4.41 -10.68
N PHE A 300 -7.62 4.98 -9.49
CA PHE A 300 -6.87 6.17 -9.10
C PHE A 300 -6.45 6.05 -7.65
N PHE A 301 -5.14 6.11 -7.42
CA PHE A 301 -4.50 5.98 -6.13
C PHE A 301 -3.41 7.04 -5.97
N VAL A 302 -3.14 7.34 -4.71
CA VAL A 302 -1.97 8.11 -4.27
C VAL A 302 -0.67 7.39 -4.67
N PRO A 303 0.44 8.11 -4.94
CA PRO A 303 1.67 7.50 -5.42
C PRO A 303 2.39 6.68 -4.34
N LEU A 304 2.91 5.52 -4.73
CA LEU A 304 3.82 4.70 -3.93
C LEU A 304 5.21 5.35 -3.89
N LYS A 305 5.66 5.77 -2.71
CA LYS A 305 6.94 6.47 -2.51
C LYS A 305 7.89 5.65 -1.63
N SER A 306 9.19 5.79 -1.88
CA SER A 306 10.25 5.20 -1.05
C SER A 306 10.46 5.96 0.26
N GLY A 307 11.18 5.34 1.19
CA GLY A 307 11.57 5.90 2.48
C GLY A 307 10.41 6.09 3.46
N VAL A 308 10.74 6.56 4.66
CA VAL A 308 9.78 6.85 5.75
C VAL A 308 9.78 8.33 6.09
N ILE A 309 8.63 8.85 6.56
CA ILE A 309 8.43 10.26 6.96
C ILE A 309 7.52 10.38 8.18
#